data_AF-A0A1I6AJB0-F1
#
_entry.id   AF-A0A1I6AJB0-F1
#
_cell.length_a   1.000
_cell.length_b   1.000
_cell.length_c   1.000
_cell.angle_alpha   90.00
_cell.angle_beta   90.00
_cell.angle_gamma   90.00
#
_symmetry.space_group_name_H-M   'P 1'
#
loop_
_entity.id
_entity.type
_entity.pdbx_description
1 polymer ?
#
loop_
_entity_poly.entity_id
_entity_poly.type
_entity_poly.pdbx_seq_one_letter_code
_entity_poly.pdbx_strand_id
1 'polypeptide(L)'
;MNRARKAAKLALGGGEGVPCLWVGDLDRAVSFYRDRAGFRETELLGGQRPHAALASGHGATVLLRAAGDEERESRRRRSGNSDWDALFFVGDLDRVARELRDGGVRIEVGIGVSAVAYRTLEIRDEWGNALAFAEAAGGWRPATRELAERVIPARLRTSLRDRKFARQERPEHARFARFHAELPDRRDPVYMFFTKGLLHWVAASAKHIPPEVNLVFFGSGLPAEEQRWLSEHLGRPVFNSQLEIDDNTAWEILFAANTTNFGYVDIDCFVLDPRVFADLAAIGDDVAVNAAWTYPAAPGVPVACTHLVFLNAGIIAKLRDSGRYLSPANYAWDGGMVPLLHHRTYCRVPTPEQRRLLLEVLPADERGLPKAPGEAPFFDTLIGYQIAAAAAGYRTRAVRPLAHRTQAMFAEAAAAGKHVWQQDLSDELVHIGGISYYGRYFHAAEFRKLYLAAEYSVLRASVDRLPPGYRERRSTIERQLREAGLDPLLAREFIREHLVADRGIGAEAADRILGGPE
;
A
#
# COMPACT_ATOMS: atom_id res chain seq x y z
N MET A 1 -44.06 -37.74 -1.55
CA MET A 1 -42.73 -37.96 -0.93
C MET A 1 -41.62 -36.99 -1.40
N ASN A 2 -41.93 -35.78 -1.92
CA ASN A 2 -40.89 -34.87 -2.47
C ASN A 2 -41.02 -33.37 -2.11
N ARG A 3 -41.90 -33.01 -1.16
CA ARG A 3 -41.97 -31.63 -0.60
C ARG A 3 -41.52 -31.53 0.87
N ALA A 4 -41.58 -32.63 1.63
CA ALA A 4 -41.13 -32.67 3.03
C ALA A 4 -39.59 -32.69 3.19
N ARG A 5 -38.83 -33.07 2.16
CA ARG A 5 -37.35 -33.04 2.18
C ARG A 5 -36.74 -31.65 1.99
N LYS A 6 -37.53 -30.64 1.58
CA LYS A 6 -37.04 -29.25 1.46
C LYS A 6 -37.21 -28.45 2.77
N ALA A 7 -38.07 -28.91 3.68
CA ALA A 7 -38.29 -28.30 4.99
C ALA A 7 -37.45 -28.95 6.12
N ALA A 8 -36.86 -30.13 5.90
CA ALA A 8 -36.10 -30.87 6.91
C ALA A 8 -34.57 -30.68 6.80
N LYS A 9 -34.12 -29.48 6.38
CA LYS A 9 -32.75 -28.97 6.58
C LYS A 9 -32.72 -27.77 7.54
N LEU A 10 -33.79 -27.61 8.31
CA LEU A 10 -33.97 -26.69 9.45
C LEU A 10 -33.76 -27.45 10.78
N ALA A 11 -32.77 -28.33 10.81
CA ALA A 11 -32.36 -29.05 12.01
C ALA A 11 -31.05 -28.43 12.53
N LEU A 12 -31.19 -27.46 13.45
CA LEU A 12 -30.15 -26.95 14.36
C LEU A 12 -28.75 -26.66 13.76
N GLY A 13 -28.66 -26.28 12.48
CA GLY A 13 -27.45 -25.69 11.92
C GLY A 13 -27.31 -24.28 12.48
N GLY A 14 -26.20 -23.96 13.14
CA GLY A 14 -25.94 -22.66 13.77
C GLY A 14 -26.39 -21.53 12.85
N GLY A 15 -27.51 -20.89 13.21
CA GLY A 15 -28.09 -19.84 12.38
C GLY A 15 -27.06 -18.73 12.22
N GLU A 16 -26.77 -18.36 10.98
CA GLU A 16 -26.02 -17.14 10.71
C GLU A 16 -26.75 -16.00 11.41
N GLY A 17 -26.11 -15.43 12.44
CA GLY A 17 -26.69 -14.32 13.18
C GLY A 17 -26.92 -13.15 12.23
N VAL A 18 -28.07 -12.50 12.33
CA VAL A 18 -28.36 -11.27 11.60
C VAL A 18 -27.81 -10.11 12.43
N PRO A 19 -26.69 -9.47 12.04
CA PRO A 19 -26.18 -8.31 12.77
C PRO A 19 -27.24 -7.19 12.78
N CYS A 20 -27.37 -6.52 13.92
CA CYS A 20 -28.26 -5.38 14.09
C CYS A 20 -27.44 -4.09 14.11
N LEU A 21 -27.65 -3.24 13.12
CA LEU A 21 -26.99 -1.94 12.94
C LEU A 21 -27.96 -0.82 13.28
N TRP A 22 -27.47 0.17 14.02
CA TRP A 22 -28.29 1.30 14.44
C TRP A 22 -28.11 2.46 13.48
N VAL A 23 -29.22 3.04 13.06
CA VAL A 23 -29.26 4.11 12.07
C VAL A 23 -30.14 5.24 12.59
N GLY A 24 -29.84 6.48 12.19
CA GLY A 24 -30.62 7.64 12.64
C GLY A 24 -31.87 7.90 11.83
N ASP A 25 -31.85 7.48 10.57
CA ASP A 25 -32.93 7.66 9.61
C ASP A 25 -33.07 6.35 8.83
N LEU A 26 -34.18 5.65 9.06
CA LEU A 26 -34.39 4.31 8.52
C LEU A 26 -34.56 4.33 7.00
N ASP A 27 -35.25 5.31 6.43
CA ASP A 27 -35.51 5.39 4.99
C ASP A 27 -34.22 5.72 4.24
N ARG A 28 -33.42 6.62 4.79
CA ARG A 28 -32.09 6.93 4.27
C ARG A 28 -31.15 5.72 4.39
N ALA A 29 -31.22 4.96 5.47
CA ALA A 29 -30.46 3.72 5.63
C ALA A 29 -30.85 2.66 4.62
N VAL A 30 -32.13 2.37 4.47
CA VAL A 30 -32.63 1.45 3.46
C VAL A 30 -32.13 1.83 2.06
N SER A 31 -32.17 3.13 1.73
CA SER A 31 -31.67 3.63 0.45
C SER A 31 -30.15 3.47 0.30
N PHE A 32 -29.35 3.82 1.31
CA PHE A 32 -27.89 3.59 1.29
C PHE A 32 -27.56 2.11 1.10
N TYR A 33 -28.17 1.23 1.90
CA TYR A 33 -27.86 -0.20 1.87
C TYR A 33 -28.25 -0.83 0.54
N ARG A 34 -29.41 -0.47 -0.01
CA ARG A 34 -29.90 -0.95 -1.30
C ARG A 34 -29.11 -0.41 -2.48
N ASP A 35 -28.99 0.91 -2.56
CA ASP A 35 -28.56 1.60 -3.78
C ASP A 35 -27.03 1.76 -3.84
N ARG A 36 -26.35 1.73 -2.69
CA ARG A 36 -24.90 1.94 -2.60
C ARG A 36 -24.15 0.72 -2.06
N ALA A 37 -24.63 0.09 -0.99
CA ALA A 37 -23.93 -1.03 -0.36
C ALA A 37 -24.24 -2.41 -1.00
N GLY A 38 -25.20 -2.48 -1.94
CA GLY A 38 -25.53 -3.70 -2.69
C GLY A 38 -26.46 -4.68 -1.98
N PHE A 39 -27.20 -4.25 -0.94
CA PHE A 39 -28.24 -5.02 -0.26
C PHE A 39 -29.59 -4.88 -0.99
N ARG A 40 -29.73 -5.64 -2.07
CA ARG A 40 -30.78 -5.47 -3.09
C ARG A 40 -32.20 -5.67 -2.59
N GLU A 41 -32.40 -6.50 -1.57
CA GLU A 41 -33.72 -6.77 -1.01
C GLU A 41 -33.87 -6.04 0.32
N THR A 42 -34.94 -5.26 0.46
CA THR A 42 -35.21 -4.52 1.70
C THR A 42 -36.64 -4.73 2.15
N GLU A 43 -36.85 -5.12 3.41
CA GLU A 43 -38.16 -5.34 4.01
C GLU A 43 -38.32 -4.44 5.25
N LEU A 44 -39.31 -3.55 5.24
CA LEU A 44 -39.62 -2.69 6.38
C LEU A 44 -40.40 -3.46 7.44
N LEU A 45 -39.99 -3.33 8.70
CA LEU A 45 -40.61 -3.96 9.87
C LEU A 45 -41.29 -2.90 10.74
N GLY A 46 -42.55 -3.12 11.11
CA GLY A 46 -43.27 -2.26 12.06
C GLY A 46 -44.60 -1.63 11.59
N GLY A 47 -45.25 -2.17 10.56
CA GLY A 47 -46.56 -1.68 10.12
C GLY A 47 -46.50 -0.26 9.56
N GLN A 48 -47.44 0.61 9.96
CA GLN A 48 -47.53 1.99 9.43
C GLN A 48 -46.35 2.89 9.83
N ARG A 49 -45.60 2.53 10.87
CA ARG A 49 -44.42 3.27 11.34
C ARG A 49 -43.26 2.30 11.48
N PRO A 50 -42.53 2.01 10.38
CA PRO A 50 -41.43 1.08 10.43
C PRO A 50 -40.34 1.62 11.37
N HIS A 51 -39.89 0.76 12.28
CA HIS A 51 -38.82 1.07 13.25
C HIS A 51 -37.57 0.24 12.99
N ALA A 52 -37.66 -0.73 12.08
CA ALA A 52 -36.54 -1.49 11.59
C ALA A 52 -36.74 -1.90 10.13
N ALA A 53 -35.66 -2.34 9.49
CA ALA A 53 -35.68 -2.90 8.15
C ALA A 53 -34.68 -4.05 8.05
N LEU A 54 -35.03 -5.11 7.34
CA LEU A 54 -34.05 -6.12 6.91
C LEU A 54 -33.50 -5.70 5.55
N ALA A 55 -32.18 -5.66 5.41
CA ALA A 55 -31.50 -5.47 4.14
C ALA A 55 -30.73 -6.76 3.82
N SER A 56 -30.97 -7.36 2.66
CA SER A 56 -30.34 -8.61 2.23
C SER A 56 -29.56 -8.42 0.95
N GLY A 57 -28.32 -8.91 0.93
CA GLY A 57 -27.38 -8.78 -0.18
C GLY A 57 -26.12 -9.57 0.07
N HIS A 58 -25.35 -9.83 -0.98
CA HIS A 58 -24.08 -10.56 -0.89
C HIS A 58 -24.17 -11.97 -0.26
N GLY A 59 -25.37 -12.52 -0.12
CA GLY A 59 -25.62 -13.78 0.59
C GLY A 59 -25.79 -13.64 2.11
N ALA A 60 -25.93 -12.42 2.63
CA ALA A 60 -26.17 -12.14 4.04
C ALA A 60 -27.34 -11.17 4.24
N THR A 61 -27.80 -11.06 5.48
CA THR A 61 -28.86 -10.13 5.89
C THR A 61 -28.37 -9.27 7.05
N VAL A 62 -28.77 -8.01 7.07
CA VAL A 62 -28.52 -7.07 8.17
C VAL A 62 -29.85 -6.48 8.64
N LEU A 63 -30.01 -6.35 9.94
CA LEU A 63 -31.15 -5.65 10.55
C LEU A 63 -30.75 -4.20 10.81
N LEU A 64 -31.39 -3.27 10.12
CA LEU A 64 -31.27 -1.84 10.34
C LEU A 64 -32.32 -1.42 11.36
N ARG A 65 -31.94 -0.79 12.47
CA ARG A 65 -32.87 -0.33 13.50
C ARG A 65 -32.71 1.16 13.73
N ALA A 66 -33.82 1.90 13.68
CA ALA A 66 -33.82 3.31 14.02
C ALA A 66 -33.47 3.50 15.51
N ALA A 67 -32.52 4.40 15.80
CA ALA A 67 -32.15 4.80 17.16
C ALA A 67 -31.91 6.30 17.23
N GLY A 68 -32.18 6.85 18.42
CA GLY A 68 -31.81 8.22 18.76
C GLY A 68 -30.29 8.39 18.92
N ASP A 69 -29.83 9.65 18.92
CA ASP A 69 -28.41 10.00 19.01
C ASP A 69 -27.72 9.42 20.25
N GLU A 70 -28.38 9.49 21.40
CA GLU A 70 -27.85 8.98 22.68
C GLU A 70 -27.59 7.46 22.66
N GLU A 71 -28.50 6.69 22.08
CA GLU A 71 -28.35 5.23 21.99
C GLU A 71 -27.19 4.84 21.07
N ARG A 72 -27.04 5.57 19.95
CA ARG A 72 -25.94 5.36 19.01
C ARG A 72 -24.60 5.71 19.65
N GLU A 73 -24.53 6.83 20.36
CA GLU A 73 -23.32 7.26 21.03
C GLU A 73 -22.93 6.33 22.19
N SER A 74 -23.92 5.87 22.98
CA SER A 74 -23.68 4.87 24.03
C SER A 74 -23.11 3.56 23.47
N ARG A 75 -23.51 3.12 22.28
CA ARG A 75 -22.96 1.90 21.67
C ARG A 75 -21.56 2.13 21.13
N ARG A 76 -21.31 3.25 20.46
CA ARG A 76 -19.96 3.63 19.99
C ARG A 76 -18.93 3.66 21.11
N ARG A 77 -19.34 4.00 22.35
CA ARG A 77 -18.46 3.94 23.53
C ARG A 77 -18.20 2.53 24.06
N ARG A 78 -19.08 1.56 23.74
CA ARG A 78 -18.98 0.17 24.21
C ARG A 78 -18.22 -0.74 23.25
N SER A 79 -18.43 -0.57 21.95
CA SER A 79 -17.61 -1.22 20.92
C SER A 79 -16.26 -0.51 20.91
N GLY A 80 -15.16 -1.22 21.15
CA GLY A 80 -13.84 -0.60 21.01
C GLY A 80 -13.65 -0.08 19.57
N ASN A 81 -12.73 0.84 19.35
CA ASN A 81 -12.48 1.39 17.99
C ASN A 81 -11.94 0.37 16.97
N SER A 82 -11.76 -0.89 17.37
CA SER A 82 -11.33 -2.00 16.53
C SER A 82 -12.42 -3.02 16.20
N ASP A 83 -13.64 -2.88 16.74
CA ASP A 83 -14.66 -3.92 16.61
C ASP A 83 -15.56 -3.67 15.40
N TRP A 84 -15.76 -4.69 14.57
CA TRP A 84 -16.73 -4.65 13.49
C TRP A 84 -18.15 -4.76 14.04
N ASP A 85 -19.05 -3.88 13.62
CA ASP A 85 -20.48 -3.97 13.96
C ASP A 85 -21.18 -5.11 13.19
N ALA A 86 -20.64 -5.47 12.02
CA ALA A 86 -21.05 -6.63 11.25
C ALA A 86 -19.88 -7.25 10.48
N LEU A 87 -19.84 -8.58 10.45
CA LEU A 87 -18.93 -9.35 9.61
C LEU A 87 -19.75 -10.24 8.67
N PHE A 88 -19.49 -10.11 7.38
CA PHE A 88 -20.14 -10.89 6.33
C PHE A 88 -19.11 -11.78 5.62
N PHE A 89 -19.38 -13.08 5.59
CA PHE A 89 -18.61 -14.00 4.75
C PHE A 89 -19.21 -14.04 3.35
N VAL A 90 -18.45 -13.59 2.35
CA VAL A 90 -18.91 -13.46 0.97
C VAL A 90 -18.15 -14.42 0.04
N GLY A 91 -18.85 -14.96 -0.95
CA GLY A 91 -18.24 -15.90 -1.90
C GLY A 91 -17.40 -15.25 -3.02
N ASP A 92 -17.43 -13.92 -3.16
CA ASP A 92 -16.75 -13.17 -4.20
C ASP A 92 -16.46 -11.74 -3.73
N LEU A 93 -15.37 -11.58 -2.97
CA LEU A 93 -15.02 -10.30 -2.36
C LEU A 93 -14.66 -9.22 -3.41
N ASP A 94 -14.11 -9.61 -4.55
CA ASP A 94 -13.78 -8.66 -5.64
C ASP A 94 -15.04 -8.08 -6.29
N ARG A 95 -16.10 -8.88 -6.42
CA ARG A 95 -17.41 -8.37 -6.85
C ARG A 95 -17.96 -7.39 -5.83
N VAL A 96 -17.96 -7.74 -4.54
CA VAL A 96 -18.43 -6.85 -3.46
C VAL A 96 -17.66 -5.52 -3.48
N ALA A 97 -16.33 -5.58 -3.54
CA ALA A 97 -15.49 -4.38 -3.61
C ALA A 97 -15.80 -3.50 -4.84
N ARG A 98 -16.09 -4.10 -6.00
CA ARG A 98 -16.50 -3.35 -7.19
C ARG A 98 -17.87 -2.71 -7.02
N GLU A 99 -18.87 -3.48 -6.59
CA GLU A 99 -20.23 -2.95 -6.37
C GLU A 99 -20.24 -1.80 -5.36
N LEU A 100 -19.44 -1.90 -4.29
CA LEU A 100 -19.24 -0.82 -3.31
C LEU A 100 -18.63 0.44 -3.95
N ARG A 101 -17.58 0.28 -4.76
CA ARG A 101 -16.94 1.42 -5.46
C ARG A 101 -17.89 2.06 -6.47
N ASP A 102 -18.62 1.26 -7.24
CA ASP A 102 -19.58 1.73 -8.24
C ASP A 102 -20.76 2.45 -7.56
N GLY A 103 -21.17 2.00 -6.37
CA GLY A 103 -22.13 2.69 -5.50
C GLY A 103 -21.58 3.92 -4.75
N GLY A 104 -20.33 4.28 -5.01
CA GLY A 104 -19.64 5.40 -4.36
C GLY A 104 -19.45 5.20 -2.86
N VAL A 105 -19.49 3.97 -2.35
CA VAL A 105 -19.20 3.65 -0.95
C VAL A 105 -17.69 3.75 -0.74
N ARG A 106 -17.29 4.50 0.29
CA ARG A 106 -15.89 4.59 0.69
C ARG A 106 -15.48 3.30 1.37
N ILE A 107 -14.51 2.62 0.78
CA ILE A 107 -13.81 1.51 1.40
C ILE A 107 -12.78 2.12 2.37
N GLU A 108 -13.03 1.97 3.67
CA GLU A 108 -12.13 2.46 4.72
C GLU A 108 -10.85 1.64 4.74
N VAL A 109 -10.99 0.32 4.62
CA VAL A 109 -9.86 -0.60 4.51
C VAL A 109 -10.01 -1.47 3.27
N GLY A 110 -9.03 -1.37 2.37
CA GLY A 110 -8.97 -2.17 1.14
C GLY A 110 -8.90 -3.67 1.41
N ILE A 111 -8.99 -4.49 0.36
CA ILE A 111 -8.85 -5.95 0.51
C ILE A 111 -7.46 -6.27 1.07
N GLY A 112 -7.42 -6.73 2.31
CA GLY A 112 -6.21 -7.08 3.04
C GLY A 112 -6.40 -8.33 3.90
N VAL A 113 -5.38 -8.65 4.69
CA VAL A 113 -5.40 -9.78 5.64
C VAL A 113 -5.94 -9.31 6.98
N SER A 114 -6.86 -10.06 7.57
CA SER A 114 -7.40 -9.80 8.91
C SER A 114 -7.31 -11.07 9.78
N ALA A 115 -7.71 -10.96 11.06
CA ALA A 115 -7.77 -12.10 11.97
C ALA A 115 -8.77 -13.19 11.54
N VAL A 116 -9.76 -12.86 10.68
CA VAL A 116 -10.81 -13.80 10.28
C VAL A 116 -10.61 -14.37 8.87
N ALA A 117 -9.89 -13.66 7.99
CA ALA A 117 -9.62 -14.13 6.63
C ALA A 117 -8.43 -13.42 5.97
N TYR A 118 -7.76 -14.11 5.05
CA TYR A 118 -6.70 -13.56 4.20
C TYR A 118 -7.15 -12.42 3.29
N ARG A 119 -8.46 -12.34 3.02
CA ARG A 119 -9.06 -11.33 2.17
C ARG A 119 -10.28 -10.78 2.88
N THR A 120 -10.12 -9.60 3.43
CA THR A 120 -11.15 -8.83 4.15
C THR A 120 -11.11 -7.39 3.66
N LEU A 121 -12.25 -6.77 3.43
CA LEU A 121 -12.36 -5.33 3.26
C LEU A 121 -13.30 -4.75 4.32
N GLU A 122 -13.13 -3.48 4.64
CA GLU A 122 -13.97 -2.76 5.59
C GLU A 122 -14.57 -1.52 4.91
N ILE A 123 -15.86 -1.31 5.15
CA ILE A 123 -16.54 -0.04 4.87
C ILE A 123 -17.07 0.54 6.17
N ARG A 124 -17.34 1.84 6.15
CA ARG A 124 -18.13 2.50 7.19
C ARG A 124 -19.35 3.14 6.54
N ASP A 125 -20.52 2.91 7.12
CA ASP A 125 -21.75 3.52 6.61
C ASP A 125 -21.89 4.99 7.07
N GLU A 126 -22.96 5.66 6.62
CA GLU A 126 -23.22 7.07 6.95
C GLU A 126 -23.50 7.31 8.45
N TRP A 127 -23.81 6.25 9.20
CA TRP A 127 -24.05 6.28 10.64
C TRP A 127 -22.86 5.80 11.45
N GLY A 128 -21.72 5.57 10.79
CA GLY A 128 -20.49 5.16 11.43
C GLY A 128 -20.43 3.69 11.82
N ASN A 129 -21.35 2.83 11.38
CA ASN A 129 -21.23 1.39 11.62
C ASN A 129 -20.08 0.83 10.77
N ALA A 130 -19.21 0.00 11.36
CA ALA A 130 -18.11 -0.67 10.67
C ALA A 130 -18.54 -2.05 10.16
N LEU A 131 -18.51 -2.23 8.83
CA LEU A 131 -18.92 -3.47 8.18
C LEU A 131 -17.70 -4.11 7.51
N ALA A 132 -17.39 -5.34 7.90
CA ALA A 132 -16.36 -6.15 7.29
C ALA A 132 -16.96 -7.19 6.34
N PHE A 133 -16.34 -7.35 5.17
CA PHE A 133 -16.63 -8.42 4.24
C PHE A 133 -15.38 -9.28 4.11
N ALA A 134 -15.48 -10.54 4.50
CA ALA A 134 -14.41 -11.53 4.46
C ALA A 134 -14.72 -12.60 3.40
N GLU A 135 -13.72 -13.06 2.66
CA GLU A 135 -13.93 -14.15 1.70
C GLU A 135 -14.21 -15.47 2.44
N ALA A 136 -15.36 -16.10 2.16
CA ALA A 136 -15.79 -17.34 2.80
C ALA A 136 -14.87 -18.52 2.41
N ALA A 137 -14.35 -19.24 3.41
CA ALA A 137 -13.45 -20.38 3.18
C ALA A 137 -14.13 -21.63 2.57
N GLY A 138 -15.45 -21.64 2.35
CA GLY A 138 -16.21 -22.87 2.03
C GLY A 138 -17.31 -22.77 0.97
N GLY A 139 -17.37 -21.71 0.16
CA GLY A 139 -18.40 -21.60 -0.89
C GLY A 139 -18.12 -22.45 -2.13
N TRP A 140 -19.13 -22.82 -2.91
CA TRP A 140 -18.93 -23.52 -4.20
C TRP A 140 -18.08 -22.70 -5.18
N ARG A 141 -18.13 -21.36 -5.12
CA ARG A 141 -17.23 -20.49 -5.91
C ARG A 141 -15.78 -20.61 -5.46
N PRO A 142 -15.44 -20.40 -4.17
CA PRO A 142 -14.14 -20.77 -3.63
C PRO A 142 -13.72 -22.19 -4.00
N ALA A 143 -14.61 -23.19 -3.90
CA ALA A 143 -14.30 -24.58 -4.24
C ALA A 143 -14.09 -24.80 -5.75
N THR A 144 -14.86 -24.15 -6.63
CA THR A 144 -14.67 -24.22 -8.09
C THR A 144 -13.48 -23.40 -8.55
N ARG A 145 -13.19 -22.28 -7.88
CA ARG A 145 -11.97 -21.51 -8.05
C ARG A 145 -10.80 -22.37 -7.62
N GLU A 146 -10.82 -22.93 -6.42
CA GLU A 146 -9.80 -23.86 -5.92
C GLU A 146 -9.65 -25.08 -6.83
N LEU A 147 -10.74 -25.64 -7.34
CA LEU A 147 -10.71 -26.72 -8.33
C LEU A 147 -10.08 -26.25 -9.65
N ALA A 148 -10.46 -25.08 -10.17
CA ALA A 148 -9.86 -24.50 -11.37
C ALA A 148 -8.39 -24.14 -11.15
N GLU A 149 -8.02 -23.69 -9.95
CA GLU A 149 -6.66 -23.38 -9.52
C GLU A 149 -5.81 -24.65 -9.32
N ARG A 150 -6.44 -25.78 -8.99
CA ARG A 150 -5.84 -27.12 -8.97
C ARG A 150 -5.72 -27.71 -10.37
N VAL A 151 -6.69 -27.48 -11.26
CA VAL A 151 -6.73 -28.03 -12.63
C VAL A 151 -5.80 -27.27 -13.57
N ILE A 152 -5.75 -25.93 -13.46
CA ILE A 152 -4.85 -25.10 -14.26
C ILE A 152 -3.52 -24.94 -13.50
N PRO A 153 -2.39 -25.43 -14.05
CA PRO A 153 -1.10 -25.30 -13.40
C PRO A 153 -0.83 -23.83 -13.02
N ALA A 154 -0.36 -23.59 -11.80
CA ALA A 154 -0.11 -22.23 -11.30
C ALA A 154 0.74 -21.39 -12.27
N ARG A 155 1.75 -22.01 -12.90
CA ARG A 155 2.59 -21.37 -13.94
C ARG A 155 1.79 -20.83 -15.12
N LEU A 156 0.77 -21.56 -15.58
CA LEU A 156 -0.07 -21.13 -16.69
C LEU A 156 -0.98 -19.98 -16.27
N ARG A 157 -1.57 -20.04 -15.06
CA ARG A 157 -2.38 -18.94 -14.50
C ARG A 157 -1.56 -17.65 -14.40
N THR A 158 -0.37 -17.73 -13.80
CA THR A 158 0.57 -16.61 -13.69
C THR A 158 0.96 -16.07 -15.06
N SER A 159 1.33 -16.93 -16.01
CA SER A 159 1.68 -16.51 -17.37
C SER A 159 0.53 -15.80 -18.09
N LEU A 160 -0.71 -16.28 -17.96
CA LEU A 160 -1.88 -15.64 -18.57
C LEU A 160 -2.18 -14.28 -17.94
N ARG A 161 -2.10 -14.18 -16.61
CA ARG A 161 -2.25 -12.93 -15.87
C ARG A 161 -1.17 -11.92 -16.29
N ASP A 162 0.10 -12.32 -16.29
CA ASP A 162 1.22 -11.45 -16.62
C ASP A 162 1.13 -10.97 -18.08
N ARG A 163 0.70 -11.84 -19.01
CA ARG A 163 0.41 -11.42 -20.40
C ARG A 163 -0.72 -10.41 -20.49
N LYS A 164 -1.79 -10.57 -19.70
CA LYS A 164 -2.90 -9.63 -19.65
C LYS A 164 -2.43 -8.26 -19.14
N PHE A 165 -1.65 -8.24 -18.05
CA PHE A 165 -1.08 -7.01 -17.49
C PHE A 165 -0.10 -6.34 -18.45
N ALA A 166 0.87 -7.07 -19.00
CA ALA A 166 1.78 -6.54 -20.00
C ALA A 166 1.06 -5.93 -21.21
N ARG A 167 -0.07 -6.49 -21.63
CA ARG A 167 -0.91 -5.91 -22.70
C ARG A 167 -1.56 -4.59 -22.26
N GLN A 168 -2.05 -4.51 -21.02
CA GLN A 168 -2.66 -3.30 -20.46
C GLN A 168 -1.62 -2.19 -20.20
N GLU A 169 -0.40 -2.56 -19.82
CA GLU A 169 0.67 -1.64 -19.42
C GLU A 169 1.48 -1.13 -20.62
N ARG A 170 1.51 -1.87 -21.75
CA ARG A 170 2.25 -1.46 -22.95
C ARG A 170 1.98 -0.02 -23.43
N PRO A 171 0.73 0.49 -23.46
CA PRO A 171 0.46 1.88 -23.79
C PRO A 171 1.15 2.86 -22.84
N GLU A 172 1.20 2.55 -21.54
CA GLU A 172 1.84 3.39 -20.52
C GLU A 172 3.36 3.39 -20.69
N HIS A 173 3.98 2.24 -20.98
CA HIS A 173 5.40 2.18 -21.37
C HIS A 173 5.71 3.10 -22.55
N ALA A 174 4.88 3.06 -23.61
CA ALA A 174 5.07 3.89 -24.78
C ALA A 174 4.85 5.39 -24.51
N ARG A 175 3.87 5.73 -23.66
CA ARG A 175 3.62 7.12 -23.22
C ARG A 175 4.77 7.65 -22.39
N PHE A 176 5.26 6.87 -21.42
CA PHE A 176 6.38 7.27 -20.60
C PHE A 176 7.66 7.42 -21.41
N ALA A 177 7.95 6.51 -22.36
CA ALA A 177 9.11 6.62 -23.24
C ALA A 177 9.11 7.93 -24.06
N ARG A 178 7.94 8.37 -24.55
CA ARG A 178 7.80 9.67 -25.23
C ARG A 178 8.02 10.84 -24.27
N PHE A 179 7.37 10.82 -23.11
CA PHE A 179 7.56 11.83 -22.07
C PHE A 179 9.04 11.95 -21.66
N HIS A 180 9.71 10.83 -21.43
CA HIS A 180 11.13 10.78 -21.07
C HIS A 180 12.03 11.38 -22.17
N ALA A 181 11.72 11.11 -23.44
CA ALA A 181 12.44 11.70 -24.56
C ALA A 181 12.25 13.22 -24.67
N GLU A 182 11.16 13.76 -24.12
CA GLU A 182 10.79 15.18 -24.10
C GLU A 182 11.25 15.91 -22.83
N LEU A 183 11.90 15.23 -21.88
CA LEU A 183 12.41 15.87 -20.66
C LEU A 183 13.43 16.98 -21.01
N PRO A 184 13.33 18.17 -20.39
CA PRO A 184 14.26 19.27 -20.64
C PRO A 184 15.72 18.94 -20.28
N ASP A 185 15.91 18.19 -19.20
CA ASP A 185 17.20 17.59 -18.81
C ASP A 185 16.99 16.08 -18.61
N ARG A 186 17.86 15.27 -19.22
CA ARG A 186 17.84 13.80 -19.10
C ARG A 186 19.05 13.27 -18.32
N ARG A 187 19.90 14.16 -17.82
CA ARG A 187 21.02 13.79 -16.96
C ARG A 187 20.46 13.50 -15.58
N ASP A 188 20.84 12.35 -15.05
CA ASP A 188 20.61 11.95 -13.67
C ASP A 188 19.20 12.25 -13.14
N PRO A 189 18.11 11.93 -13.88
CA PRO A 189 16.76 12.21 -13.42
C PRO A 189 16.49 11.42 -12.13
N VAL A 190 15.87 12.05 -11.15
CA VAL A 190 15.41 11.42 -9.91
C VAL A 190 13.91 11.31 -9.97
N TYR A 191 13.37 10.09 -9.98
CA TYR A 191 11.94 9.86 -10.06
C TYR A 191 11.32 9.75 -8.67
N MET A 192 10.13 10.35 -8.52
CA MET A 192 9.30 10.20 -7.33
C MET A 192 7.93 9.65 -7.74
N PHE A 193 7.68 8.38 -7.41
CA PHE A 193 6.44 7.69 -7.76
C PHE A 193 5.38 7.82 -6.66
N PHE A 194 4.13 8.07 -7.05
CA PHE A 194 3.00 8.08 -6.12
C PHE A 194 1.65 7.86 -6.78
N THR A 195 0.68 7.51 -5.93
CA THR A 195 -0.73 7.35 -6.31
C THR A 195 -1.56 8.52 -5.79
N LYS A 196 -2.80 8.62 -6.27
CA LYS A 196 -3.76 9.66 -5.88
C LYS A 196 -3.95 9.77 -4.37
N GLY A 197 -4.18 10.98 -3.86
CA GLY A 197 -4.45 11.23 -2.44
C GLY A 197 -3.19 11.38 -1.57
N LEU A 198 -1.99 11.37 -2.15
CA LEU A 198 -0.70 11.45 -1.44
C LEU A 198 0.07 12.75 -1.72
N LEU A 199 -0.59 13.78 -2.26
CA LEU A 199 0.05 15.04 -2.68
C LEU A 199 0.67 15.82 -1.52
N HIS A 200 0.14 15.71 -0.30
CA HIS A 200 0.74 16.33 0.89
C HIS A 200 2.12 15.73 1.23
N TRP A 201 2.30 14.42 1.02
CA TRP A 201 3.60 13.76 1.18
C TRP A 201 4.57 14.22 0.10
N VAL A 202 4.14 14.22 -1.16
CA VAL A 202 4.93 14.74 -2.30
C VAL A 202 5.40 16.16 -2.03
N ALA A 203 4.48 17.05 -1.63
CA ALA A 203 4.79 18.45 -1.38
C ALA A 203 5.77 18.62 -0.21
N ALA A 204 5.61 17.83 0.85
CA ALA A 204 6.46 17.90 2.03
C ALA A 204 7.87 17.38 1.75
N SER A 205 8.02 16.21 1.14
CA SER A 205 9.34 15.65 0.81
C SER A 205 10.05 16.44 -0.28
N ALA A 206 9.35 16.85 -1.34
CA ALA A 206 9.94 17.62 -2.44
C ALA A 206 10.49 18.99 -2.01
N LYS A 207 9.99 19.58 -0.91
CA LYS A 207 10.56 20.82 -0.33
C LYS A 207 12.03 20.66 0.07
N HIS A 208 12.46 19.43 0.37
CA HIS A 208 13.82 19.12 0.76
C HIS A 208 14.71 18.75 -0.44
N ILE A 209 14.15 18.73 -1.66
CA ILE A 209 14.89 18.40 -2.88
C ILE A 209 15.27 19.69 -3.61
N PRO A 210 16.57 20.02 -3.73
CA PRO A 210 17.01 21.28 -4.33
C PRO A 210 16.56 21.47 -5.79
N PRO A 211 16.39 22.72 -6.26
CA PRO A 211 16.08 23.05 -7.66
C PRO A 211 16.99 22.39 -8.69
N GLU A 212 18.28 22.22 -8.39
CA GLU A 212 19.28 21.64 -9.27
C GLU A 212 19.18 20.11 -9.44
N VAL A 213 18.49 19.42 -8.52
CA VAL A 213 18.20 17.99 -8.70
C VAL A 213 17.11 17.86 -9.76
N ASN A 214 17.36 17.04 -10.79
CA ASN A 214 16.44 16.78 -11.88
C ASN A 214 15.27 15.87 -11.43
N LEU A 215 14.43 16.39 -10.52
CA LEU A 215 13.29 15.68 -9.96
C LEU A 215 12.15 15.59 -10.99
N VAL A 216 11.66 14.37 -11.21
CA VAL A 216 10.53 14.07 -12.09
C VAL A 216 9.44 13.35 -11.30
N PHE A 217 8.21 13.89 -11.35
CA PHE A 217 7.07 13.26 -10.69
C PHE A 217 6.45 12.19 -11.58
N PHE A 218 6.26 11.00 -11.03
CA PHE A 218 5.60 9.87 -11.67
C PHE A 218 4.30 9.54 -10.90
N GLY A 219 3.20 10.15 -11.33
CA GLY A 219 1.86 9.88 -10.83
C GLY A 219 1.23 8.61 -11.43
N SER A 220 0.39 7.96 -10.63
CA SER A 220 -0.44 6.82 -11.03
C SER A 220 -1.91 7.10 -10.74
N GLY A 221 -2.71 7.28 -11.81
CA GLY A 221 -4.15 7.51 -11.71
C GLY A 221 -4.51 8.81 -10.99
N LEU A 222 -3.69 9.86 -11.12
CA LEU A 222 -3.94 11.13 -10.45
C LEU A 222 -5.18 11.83 -11.03
N PRO A 223 -6.11 12.35 -10.19
CA PRO A 223 -7.18 13.24 -10.63
C PRO A 223 -6.65 14.51 -11.32
N ALA A 224 -7.48 15.14 -12.15
CA ALA A 224 -7.09 16.33 -12.91
C ALA A 224 -6.66 17.51 -12.01
N GLU A 225 -7.28 17.66 -10.84
CA GLU A 225 -6.93 18.67 -9.84
C GLU A 225 -5.53 18.46 -9.23
N GLU A 226 -5.11 17.21 -8.96
CA GLU A 226 -3.77 16.91 -8.45
C GLU A 226 -2.71 17.15 -9.52
N GLN A 227 -2.97 16.74 -10.77
CA GLN A 227 -2.08 17.00 -11.90
C GLN A 227 -1.87 18.49 -12.14
N ARG A 228 -2.95 19.28 -12.09
CA ARG A 228 -2.90 20.73 -12.21
C ARG A 228 -2.10 21.35 -11.07
N TRP A 229 -2.38 20.93 -9.84
CA TRP A 229 -1.68 21.43 -8.66
C TRP A 229 -0.17 21.21 -8.76
N LEU A 230 0.28 20.00 -9.14
CA LEU A 230 1.70 19.68 -9.31
C LEU A 230 2.37 20.61 -10.32
N SER A 231 1.71 20.84 -11.45
CA SER A 231 2.22 21.69 -12.54
C SER A 231 2.33 23.15 -12.12
N GLU A 232 1.36 23.65 -11.35
CA GLU A 232 1.31 25.05 -10.88
C GLU A 232 2.26 25.35 -9.71
N HIS A 233 2.49 24.38 -8.81
CA HIS A 233 3.14 24.65 -7.52
C HIS A 233 4.56 24.11 -7.39
N LEU A 234 4.92 23.03 -8.10
CA LEU A 234 6.24 22.40 -7.94
C LEU A 234 7.19 22.70 -9.11
N GLY A 235 6.67 23.11 -10.27
CA GLY A 235 7.50 23.53 -11.41
C GLY A 235 8.45 22.45 -11.94
N ARG A 236 8.11 21.16 -11.76
CA ARG A 236 8.88 20.00 -12.23
C ARG A 236 8.12 19.24 -13.31
N PRO A 237 8.81 18.47 -14.16
CA PRO A 237 8.15 17.55 -15.09
C PRO A 237 7.25 16.55 -14.36
N VAL A 238 6.04 16.35 -14.87
CA VAL A 238 5.05 15.41 -14.32
C VAL A 238 4.61 14.44 -15.42
N PHE A 239 4.79 13.15 -15.17
CA PHE A 239 4.11 12.10 -15.91
C PHE A 239 2.98 11.53 -15.06
N ASN A 240 1.79 11.39 -15.63
CA ASN A 240 0.70 10.67 -14.98
C ASN A 240 0.26 9.48 -15.84
N SER A 241 0.39 8.29 -15.27
CA SER A 241 -0.15 7.07 -15.84
C SER A 241 -1.68 7.13 -15.83
N GLN A 242 -2.31 6.84 -16.97
CA GLN A 242 -3.77 6.78 -17.05
C GLN A 242 -4.31 5.49 -16.46
N LEU A 243 -3.48 4.45 -16.46
CA LEU A 243 -3.73 3.22 -15.74
C LEU A 243 -3.26 3.40 -14.28
N GLU A 244 -4.10 3.01 -13.32
CA GLU A 244 -3.62 2.83 -11.95
C GLU A 244 -2.63 1.68 -11.92
N ILE A 245 -1.36 2.01 -11.84
CA ILE A 245 -0.23 1.09 -11.75
C ILE A 245 0.36 1.09 -10.35
N ASP A 246 1.05 0.01 -9.99
CA ASP A 246 1.80 -0.13 -8.75
C ASP A 246 3.27 0.30 -8.92
N ASP A 247 4.02 0.24 -7.83
CA ASP A 247 5.46 0.52 -7.77
C ASP A 247 6.27 -0.44 -8.65
N ASN A 248 5.94 -1.75 -8.68
CA ASN A 248 6.59 -2.72 -9.56
C ASN A 248 6.52 -2.29 -11.03
N THR A 249 5.32 -1.91 -11.49
CA THR A 249 5.10 -1.49 -12.86
C THR A 249 5.80 -0.16 -13.15
N ALA A 250 5.78 0.79 -12.21
CA ALA A 250 6.51 2.05 -12.33
C ALA A 250 8.02 1.78 -12.51
N TRP A 251 8.60 0.91 -11.68
CA TRP A 251 9.99 0.49 -11.79
C TRP A 251 10.29 -0.20 -13.13
N GLU A 252 9.44 -1.12 -13.59
CA GLU A 252 9.59 -1.77 -14.90
C GLU A 252 9.56 -0.76 -16.05
N ILE A 253 8.71 0.28 -15.97
CA ILE A 253 8.68 1.41 -16.92
C ILE A 253 9.97 2.22 -16.87
N LEU A 254 10.45 2.60 -15.68
CA LEU A 254 11.68 3.36 -15.50
C LEU A 254 12.89 2.61 -16.07
N PHE A 255 13.01 1.32 -15.74
CA PHE A 255 14.06 0.45 -16.26
C PHE A 255 13.99 0.28 -17.77
N ALA A 256 12.80 0.31 -18.37
CA ALA A 256 12.64 0.16 -19.81
C ALA A 256 12.99 1.45 -20.58
N ALA A 257 12.74 2.62 -20.01
CA ALA A 257 12.86 3.90 -20.71
C ALA A 257 14.18 4.63 -20.50
N ASN A 258 14.81 4.49 -19.33
CA ASN A 258 16.05 5.21 -19.02
C ASN A 258 17.25 4.57 -19.74
N THR A 259 17.98 5.40 -20.49
CA THR A 259 19.26 5.05 -21.13
C THR A 259 20.46 5.70 -20.45
N THR A 260 20.21 6.59 -19.49
CA THR A 260 21.17 7.24 -18.60
C THR A 260 20.93 6.78 -17.17
N ASN A 261 21.93 6.94 -16.31
CA ASN A 261 21.78 6.64 -14.89
C ASN A 261 20.67 7.50 -14.29
N PHE A 262 19.96 6.95 -13.31
CA PHE A 262 18.78 7.61 -12.75
C PHE A 262 18.58 7.27 -11.29
N GLY A 263 17.98 8.22 -10.57
CA GLY A 263 17.62 8.10 -9.17
C GLY A 263 16.15 7.75 -8.96
N TYR A 264 15.85 7.33 -7.75
CA TYR A 264 14.50 7.17 -7.26
C TYR A 264 14.44 7.60 -5.79
N VAL A 265 13.35 8.27 -5.43
CA VAL A 265 13.06 8.70 -4.06
C VAL A 265 11.59 8.44 -3.74
N ASP A 266 11.32 7.78 -2.62
CA ASP A 266 9.94 7.60 -2.15
C ASP A 266 9.37 8.92 -1.63
N ILE A 267 8.04 9.07 -1.75
CA ILE A 267 7.32 10.29 -1.36
C ILE A 267 7.37 10.64 0.13
N ASP A 268 7.68 9.67 0.98
CA ASP A 268 7.89 9.81 2.43
C ASP A 268 9.36 9.72 2.82
N CYS A 269 10.25 9.95 1.86
CA CYS A 269 11.68 10.09 2.07
C CYS A 269 12.09 11.57 2.09
N PHE A 270 12.44 12.07 3.26
CA PHE A 270 12.87 13.45 3.53
C PHE A 270 14.39 13.53 3.47
N VAL A 271 14.93 14.15 2.40
CA VAL A 271 16.37 14.32 2.20
C VAL A 271 16.85 15.64 2.80
N LEU A 272 17.16 15.63 4.10
CA LEU A 272 17.49 16.83 4.86
C LEU A 272 18.88 17.39 4.54
N ASP A 273 19.83 16.55 4.11
CA ASP A 273 21.11 16.96 3.54
C ASP A 273 21.11 16.78 2.00
N PRO A 274 21.06 17.87 1.22
CA PRO A 274 20.98 17.79 -0.24
C PRO A 274 22.21 17.19 -0.90
N ARG A 275 23.37 17.15 -0.22
CA ARG A 275 24.62 16.58 -0.77
C ARG A 275 24.48 15.09 -1.06
N VAL A 276 23.55 14.40 -0.40
CA VAL A 276 23.25 12.99 -0.63
C VAL A 276 22.92 12.72 -2.09
N PHE A 277 22.21 13.61 -2.79
CA PHE A 277 21.89 13.42 -4.22
C PHE A 277 23.14 13.37 -5.10
N ALA A 278 24.13 14.23 -4.84
CA ALA A 278 25.38 14.23 -5.58
C ALA A 278 26.20 12.96 -5.31
N ASP A 279 26.25 12.51 -4.05
CA ASP A 279 26.95 11.28 -3.68
C ASP A 279 26.31 10.03 -4.30
N LEU A 280 24.98 10.01 -4.39
CA LEU A 280 24.20 8.99 -5.09
C LEU A 280 24.45 9.02 -6.60
N ALA A 281 24.45 10.19 -7.23
CA ALA A 281 24.66 10.34 -8.66
C ALA A 281 26.09 10.00 -9.11
N ALA A 282 27.07 10.10 -8.21
CA ALA A 282 28.46 9.73 -8.45
C ALA A 282 28.67 8.19 -8.52
N ILE A 283 27.97 7.52 -9.42
CA ILE A 283 27.96 6.07 -9.61
C ILE A 283 29.07 5.63 -10.57
N GLY A 284 29.86 4.64 -10.16
CA GLY A 284 30.94 4.07 -10.97
C GLY A 284 30.45 3.00 -11.96
N ASP A 285 31.27 2.67 -12.94
CA ASP A 285 30.97 1.65 -13.96
C ASP A 285 30.89 0.21 -13.41
N ASP A 286 31.46 -0.02 -12.22
CA ASP A 286 31.42 -1.28 -11.46
C ASP A 286 30.29 -1.32 -10.41
N VAL A 287 29.54 -0.23 -10.26
CA VAL A 287 28.50 -0.08 -9.23
C VAL A 287 27.12 -0.12 -9.89
N ALA A 288 26.33 -1.15 -9.58
CA ALA A 288 24.97 -1.30 -10.10
C ALA A 288 23.98 -0.34 -9.43
N VAL A 289 24.16 -0.11 -8.13
CA VAL A 289 23.28 0.70 -7.29
C VAL A 289 24.11 1.50 -6.28
N ASN A 290 23.89 2.81 -6.23
CA ASN A 290 24.23 3.64 -5.07
C ASN A 290 22.99 3.77 -4.18
N ALA A 291 23.16 3.65 -2.87
CA ALA A 291 22.05 3.77 -1.93
C ALA A 291 22.46 4.39 -0.60
N ALA A 292 21.53 5.07 0.06
CA ALA A 292 21.75 5.58 1.40
C ALA A 292 21.64 4.47 2.46
N TRP A 293 20.68 3.57 2.30
CA TRP A 293 20.45 2.43 3.21
C TRP A 293 20.73 1.11 2.52
N THR A 294 21.43 0.24 3.23
CA THR A 294 21.69 -1.13 2.77
C THR A 294 21.53 -2.13 3.90
N TYR A 295 21.35 -3.39 3.53
CA TYR A 295 21.40 -4.53 4.45
C TYR A 295 22.05 -5.74 3.76
N PRO A 296 22.63 -6.67 4.53
CA PRO A 296 23.27 -7.84 3.94
C PRO A 296 22.23 -8.81 3.36
N ALA A 297 22.39 -9.20 2.10
CA ALA A 297 21.65 -10.29 1.48
C ALA A 297 22.38 -11.63 1.61
N ALA A 298 23.71 -11.60 1.48
CA ALA A 298 24.63 -12.72 1.65
C ALA A 298 25.98 -12.17 2.16
N PRO A 299 26.92 -13.02 2.63
CA PRO A 299 28.25 -12.57 3.04
C PRO A 299 28.93 -11.72 1.95
N GLY A 300 29.23 -10.46 2.28
CA GLY A 300 29.87 -9.51 1.35
C GLY A 300 28.96 -8.92 0.26
N VAL A 301 27.67 -9.24 0.25
CA VAL A 301 26.71 -8.74 -0.74
C VAL A 301 25.65 -7.88 -0.05
N PRO A 302 25.88 -6.55 0.04
CA PRO A 302 24.84 -5.63 0.48
C PRO A 302 23.80 -5.44 -0.63
N VAL A 303 22.55 -5.26 -0.24
CA VAL A 303 21.47 -4.81 -1.11
C VAL A 303 20.93 -3.49 -0.58
N ALA A 304 20.59 -2.60 -1.51
CA ALA A 304 19.98 -1.31 -1.27
C ALA A 304 18.50 -1.47 -0.94
N CYS A 305 18.01 -0.66 -0.01
CA CYS A 305 16.59 -0.43 0.15
C CYS A 305 16.07 0.53 -0.93
N THR A 306 14.82 0.38 -1.35
CA THR A 306 14.26 1.04 -2.55
C THR A 306 13.96 2.53 -2.41
N HIS A 307 13.83 3.02 -1.19
CA HIS A 307 13.28 4.36 -0.90
C HIS A 307 14.20 5.54 -1.28
N LEU A 308 15.49 5.31 -1.46
CA LEU A 308 16.43 6.32 -1.99
C LEU A 308 17.64 5.64 -2.62
N VAL A 309 17.62 5.53 -3.94
CA VAL A 309 18.64 4.84 -4.72
C VAL A 309 19.01 5.58 -5.99
N PHE A 310 20.15 5.21 -6.56
CA PHE A 310 20.59 5.64 -7.87
C PHE A 310 21.16 4.46 -8.65
N LEU A 311 20.75 4.30 -9.90
CA LEU A 311 20.91 3.09 -10.69
C LEU A 311 21.78 3.33 -11.91
N ASN A 312 22.63 2.34 -12.21
CA ASN A 312 23.49 2.37 -13.39
C ASN A 312 22.76 1.78 -14.61
N ALA A 313 22.32 2.62 -15.54
CA ALA A 313 21.59 2.18 -16.73
C ALA A 313 22.46 1.34 -17.68
N GLY A 314 23.77 1.58 -17.72
CA GLY A 314 24.71 0.77 -18.48
C GLY A 314 24.77 -0.67 -17.97
N ILE A 315 24.76 -0.87 -16.65
CA ILE A 315 24.71 -2.21 -16.05
C ILE A 315 23.36 -2.88 -16.29
N ILE A 316 22.25 -2.13 -16.17
CA ILE A 316 20.91 -2.65 -16.53
C ILE A 316 20.90 -3.20 -17.96
N ALA A 317 21.45 -2.44 -18.92
CA ALA A 317 21.57 -2.89 -20.31
C ALA A 317 22.46 -4.14 -20.46
N LYS A 318 23.66 -4.14 -19.87
CA LYS A 318 24.57 -5.30 -19.90
C LYS A 318 23.95 -6.57 -19.33
N LEU A 319 23.18 -6.46 -18.25
CA LEU A 319 22.48 -7.62 -17.66
C LEU A 319 21.37 -8.15 -18.57
N ARG A 320 20.66 -7.27 -19.28
CA ARG A 320 19.67 -7.68 -20.29
C ARG A 320 20.31 -8.39 -21.47
N ASP A 321 21.36 -7.81 -22.01
CA ASP A 321 22.06 -8.34 -23.20
C ASP A 321 22.71 -9.70 -22.91
N SER A 322 23.17 -9.91 -21.67
CA SER A 322 23.73 -11.20 -21.23
C SER A 322 22.69 -12.22 -20.79
N GLY A 323 21.39 -11.88 -20.78
CA GLY A 323 20.33 -12.76 -20.28
C GLY A 323 20.38 -13.00 -18.76
N ARG A 324 21.17 -12.22 -18.01
CA ARG A 324 21.31 -12.27 -16.54
C ARG A 324 20.41 -11.23 -15.85
N TYR A 325 19.31 -10.86 -16.49
CA TYR A 325 18.42 -9.81 -16.01
C TYR A 325 17.21 -10.37 -15.25
N LEU A 326 16.94 -9.77 -14.09
CA LEU A 326 15.65 -9.84 -13.40
C LEU A 326 15.04 -8.44 -13.43
N SER A 327 13.73 -8.37 -13.69
CA SER A 327 13.00 -7.11 -13.65
C SER A 327 12.97 -6.55 -12.22
N PRO A 328 12.85 -5.22 -12.05
CA PRO A 328 12.81 -4.58 -10.74
C PRO A 328 11.46 -4.76 -10.03
N ALA A 329 10.91 -5.98 -10.00
CA ALA A 329 9.61 -6.29 -9.41
C ALA A 329 9.75 -7.19 -8.18
N ASN A 330 8.68 -7.34 -7.39
CA ASN A 330 8.62 -8.38 -6.37
C ASN A 330 8.66 -9.79 -7.00
N TYR A 331 9.32 -10.75 -6.36
CA TYR A 331 9.32 -12.16 -6.78
C TYR A 331 8.89 -13.12 -5.67
N ALA A 332 8.05 -14.08 -6.02
CA ALA A 332 7.62 -15.17 -5.16
C ALA A 332 7.49 -16.46 -5.95
N TRP A 333 7.56 -17.60 -5.28
CA TRP A 333 7.58 -18.90 -5.93
C TRP A 333 6.25 -19.31 -6.55
N ASP A 334 5.16 -18.79 -6.00
CA ASP A 334 3.79 -19.01 -6.44
C ASP A 334 3.25 -17.86 -7.31
N GLY A 335 3.95 -16.73 -7.35
CA GLY A 335 3.50 -15.51 -8.02
C GLY A 335 2.28 -14.89 -7.36
N GLY A 336 2.14 -15.04 -6.04
CA GLY A 336 1.02 -14.54 -5.25
C GLY A 336 0.81 -13.03 -5.39
N MET A 337 -0.40 -12.57 -5.04
CA MET A 337 -0.71 -11.15 -4.92
C MET A 337 -0.11 -10.61 -3.61
N VAL A 338 0.36 -9.37 -3.63
CA VAL A 338 0.74 -8.62 -2.42
C VAL A 338 -0.38 -7.62 -2.13
N PRO A 339 -1.47 -8.04 -1.43
CA PRO A 339 -2.70 -7.24 -1.31
C PRO A 339 -2.49 -5.85 -0.69
N LEU A 340 -1.43 -5.71 0.10
CA LEU A 340 -1.15 -4.52 0.87
C LEU A 340 -0.73 -3.35 -0.02
N LEU A 341 0.14 -3.61 -1.00
CA LEU A 341 0.76 -2.57 -1.83
C LEU A 341 -0.23 -1.98 -2.83
N HIS A 342 -0.81 -2.82 -3.69
CA HIS A 342 -1.80 -2.41 -4.67
C HIS A 342 -2.62 -3.62 -5.15
N HIS A 343 -3.85 -3.38 -5.60
CA HIS A 343 -4.74 -4.46 -6.09
C HIS A 343 -4.24 -5.13 -7.38
N ARG A 344 -3.21 -4.56 -8.01
CA ARG A 344 -2.51 -5.12 -9.18
C ARG A 344 -1.11 -5.63 -8.84
N THR A 345 -0.67 -5.55 -7.60
CA THR A 345 0.66 -6.02 -7.20
C THR A 345 0.67 -7.52 -7.10
N TYR A 346 1.31 -8.15 -8.06
CA TYR A 346 1.58 -9.58 -8.05
C TYR A 346 3.07 -9.81 -8.19
N CYS A 347 3.57 -10.73 -7.37
CA CYS A 347 4.92 -11.21 -7.52
C CYS A 347 5.09 -11.90 -8.88
N ARG A 348 6.22 -11.62 -9.52
CA ARG A 348 6.71 -12.39 -10.67
C ARG A 348 7.21 -13.75 -10.17
N VAL A 349 7.18 -14.76 -11.03
CA VAL A 349 7.74 -16.08 -10.73
C VAL A 349 9.09 -16.21 -11.42
N PRO A 350 10.20 -16.42 -10.67
CA PRO A 350 11.51 -16.57 -11.30
C PRO A 350 11.55 -17.80 -12.22
N THR A 351 12.12 -17.62 -13.43
CA THR A 351 12.39 -18.73 -14.36
C THR A 351 13.47 -19.67 -13.81
N PRO A 352 13.63 -20.90 -14.34
CA PRO A 352 14.72 -21.78 -13.92
C PRO A 352 16.11 -21.16 -14.05
N GLU A 353 16.35 -20.35 -15.08
CA GLU A 353 17.60 -19.61 -15.31
C GLU A 353 17.80 -18.55 -14.21
N GLN A 354 16.76 -17.77 -13.92
CA GLN A 354 16.81 -16.75 -12.86
C GLN A 354 17.02 -17.38 -11.48
N ARG A 355 16.43 -18.56 -11.20
CA ARG A 355 16.67 -19.30 -9.95
C ARG A 355 18.12 -19.71 -9.80
N ARG A 356 18.72 -20.27 -10.86
CA ARG A 356 20.14 -20.63 -10.88
C ARG A 356 21.01 -19.40 -10.64
N LEU A 357 20.71 -18.30 -11.31
CA LEU A 357 21.40 -17.03 -11.14
C LEU A 357 21.33 -16.51 -9.70
N LEU A 358 20.16 -16.55 -9.08
CA LEU A 358 19.98 -16.14 -7.67
C LEU A 358 20.78 -17.03 -6.71
N LEU A 359 20.86 -18.35 -6.97
CA LEU A 359 21.64 -19.32 -6.18
C LEU A 359 23.16 -19.14 -6.32
N GLU A 360 23.65 -18.37 -7.30
CA GLU A 360 25.08 -18.03 -7.38
C GLU A 360 25.52 -17.11 -6.21
N VAL A 361 24.56 -16.43 -5.57
CA VAL A 361 24.81 -15.44 -4.51
C VAL A 361 24.10 -15.82 -3.21
N LEU A 362 22.84 -16.24 -3.28
CA LEU A 362 22.01 -16.48 -2.11
C LEU A 362 22.07 -17.94 -1.66
N PRO A 363 21.96 -18.19 -0.35
CA PRO A 363 21.83 -19.55 0.15
C PRO A 363 20.53 -20.19 -0.34
N ALA A 364 20.54 -21.51 -0.49
CA ALA A 364 19.33 -22.28 -0.72
C ALA A 364 18.55 -22.51 0.59
N ASP A 365 17.24 -22.56 0.51
CA ASP A 365 16.35 -23.07 1.56
C ASP A 365 16.30 -24.61 1.55
N GLU A 366 15.50 -25.20 2.45
CA GLU A 366 15.31 -26.66 2.56
C GLU A 366 14.75 -27.31 1.28
N ARG A 367 14.15 -26.51 0.38
CA ARG A 367 13.58 -26.97 -0.90
C ARG A 367 14.54 -26.74 -2.07
N GLY A 368 15.75 -26.25 -1.81
CA GLY A 368 16.72 -25.90 -2.85
C GLY A 368 16.41 -24.59 -3.58
N LEU A 369 15.52 -23.75 -3.05
CA LEU A 369 15.17 -22.45 -3.63
C LEU A 369 16.00 -21.33 -2.99
N PRO A 370 16.39 -20.26 -3.72
CA PRO A 370 17.11 -19.15 -3.12
C PRO A 370 16.33 -18.52 -1.95
N LYS A 371 16.94 -18.36 -0.78
CA LYS A 371 16.29 -17.68 0.35
C LYS A 371 16.25 -16.17 0.08
N ALA A 372 15.07 -15.55 0.22
CA ALA A 372 14.97 -14.11 0.13
C ALA A 372 15.73 -13.44 1.30
N PRO A 373 16.48 -12.34 1.05
CA PRO A 373 17.16 -11.58 2.08
C PRO A 373 16.24 -11.15 3.23
N GLY A 374 16.78 -11.09 4.45
CA GLY A 374 16.04 -10.63 5.62
C GLY A 374 14.90 -11.55 6.08
N GLU A 375 14.88 -12.80 5.62
CA GLU A 375 13.82 -13.79 5.89
C GLU A 375 12.43 -13.38 5.39
N ALA A 376 12.40 -12.47 4.41
CA ALA A 376 11.17 -12.03 3.79
C ALA A 376 10.45 -13.20 3.09
N PRO A 377 9.11 -13.21 3.06
CA PRO A 377 8.33 -14.25 2.37
C PRO A 377 8.44 -14.18 0.84
N PHE A 378 8.98 -13.09 0.30
CA PHE A 378 9.21 -12.85 -1.11
C PHE A 378 10.43 -11.93 -1.31
N PHE A 379 10.96 -11.87 -2.52
CA PHE A 379 11.97 -10.87 -2.88
C PHE A 379 11.28 -9.53 -3.08
N ASP A 380 11.68 -8.54 -2.28
CA ASP A 380 11.15 -7.19 -2.42
C ASP A 380 11.59 -6.54 -3.74
N THR A 381 11.00 -5.40 -4.06
CA THR A 381 11.29 -4.56 -5.22
C THR A 381 12.80 -4.28 -5.31
N LEU A 382 13.35 -4.31 -6.51
CA LEU A 382 14.80 -4.26 -6.83
C LEU A 382 15.68 -5.42 -6.33
N ILE A 383 15.28 -6.24 -5.35
CA ILE A 383 16.19 -7.25 -4.78
C ILE A 383 16.64 -8.27 -5.84
N GLY A 384 15.72 -8.79 -6.65
CA GLY A 384 16.07 -9.72 -7.73
C GLY A 384 17.11 -9.14 -8.71
N TYR A 385 16.95 -7.87 -9.10
CA TYR A 385 17.91 -7.16 -9.95
C TYR A 385 19.28 -7.01 -9.28
N GLN A 386 19.32 -6.60 -8.00
CA GLN A 386 20.58 -6.38 -7.28
C GLN A 386 21.37 -7.66 -7.08
N ILE A 387 20.71 -8.78 -6.77
CA ILE A 387 21.36 -10.08 -6.65
C ILE A 387 21.89 -10.57 -8.01
N ALA A 388 21.15 -10.32 -9.09
CA ALA A 388 21.61 -10.63 -10.43
C ALA A 388 22.82 -9.80 -10.85
N ALA A 389 22.86 -8.52 -10.45
CA ALA A 389 24.00 -7.65 -10.65
C ALA A 389 25.22 -8.13 -9.85
N ALA A 390 25.03 -8.51 -8.58
CA ALA A 390 26.07 -9.09 -7.73
C ALA A 390 26.64 -10.40 -8.32
N ALA A 391 25.77 -11.29 -8.81
CA ALA A 391 26.18 -12.51 -9.50
C ALA A 391 27.00 -12.21 -10.77
N ALA A 392 26.80 -11.05 -11.40
CA ALA A 392 27.57 -10.60 -12.54
C ALA A 392 28.83 -9.77 -12.18
N GLY A 393 29.16 -9.66 -10.88
CA GLY A 393 30.34 -8.96 -10.38
C GLY A 393 30.17 -7.46 -10.16
N TYR A 394 28.96 -6.92 -10.30
CA TYR A 394 28.66 -5.51 -9.99
C TYR A 394 28.24 -5.36 -8.54
N ARG A 395 28.68 -4.29 -7.88
CA ARG A 395 28.39 -4.08 -6.45
C ARG A 395 27.27 -3.06 -6.22
N THR A 396 26.62 -3.19 -5.06
CA THR A 396 25.86 -2.10 -4.45
C THR A 396 26.79 -1.32 -3.53
N ARG A 397 26.79 0.01 -3.63
CA ARG A 397 27.60 0.90 -2.80
C ARG A 397 26.70 1.72 -1.88
N ALA A 398 26.93 1.58 -0.58
CA ALA A 398 26.34 2.46 0.41
C ALA A 398 27.07 3.82 0.38
N VAL A 399 26.37 4.91 0.04
CA VAL A 399 26.95 6.27 0.06
C VAL A 399 26.88 6.90 1.46
N ARG A 400 26.10 6.28 2.36
CA ARG A 400 26.05 6.56 3.78
C ARG A 400 26.10 5.24 4.56
N PRO A 401 26.68 5.21 5.77
CA PRO A 401 26.75 4.00 6.59
C PRO A 401 25.42 3.73 7.35
N LEU A 402 24.27 3.94 6.69
CA LEU A 402 22.97 3.74 7.33
C LEU A 402 22.53 2.29 7.14
N ALA A 403 22.42 1.57 8.26
CA ALA A 403 21.88 0.23 8.27
C ALA A 403 20.36 0.29 8.21
N HIS A 404 19.76 -0.52 7.33
CA HIS A 404 18.32 -0.73 7.34
C HIS A 404 17.92 -1.49 8.62
N ARG A 405 16.94 -0.98 9.35
CA ARG A 405 16.39 -1.70 10.52
C ARG A 405 15.34 -2.70 10.02
N THR A 406 15.77 -3.95 9.83
CA THR A 406 14.98 -5.04 9.24
C THR A 406 13.73 -5.41 10.05
N GLN A 407 12.81 -6.12 9.39
CA GLN A 407 11.58 -6.64 9.99
C GLN A 407 11.78 -7.62 11.16
N ALA A 408 12.92 -8.30 11.24
CA ALA A 408 13.24 -9.21 12.35
C ALA A 408 13.24 -8.49 13.71
N MET A 409 13.60 -7.20 13.72
CA MET A 409 13.53 -6.37 14.92
C MET A 409 12.10 -6.06 15.36
N PHE A 410 11.05 -6.22 14.54
CA PHE A 410 9.67 -5.98 14.97
C PHE A 410 9.13 -7.09 15.84
N ALA A 411 9.38 -8.35 15.49
CA ALA A 411 8.97 -9.48 16.32
C ALA A 411 9.69 -9.43 17.66
N GLU A 412 10.98 -9.11 17.65
CA GLU A 412 11.80 -8.96 18.85
C GLU A 412 11.44 -7.72 19.67
N ALA A 413 11.20 -6.57 19.03
CA ALA A 413 10.79 -5.34 19.71
C ALA A 413 9.38 -5.45 20.29
N ALA A 414 8.42 -6.00 19.54
CA ALA A 414 7.08 -6.28 20.03
C ALA A 414 7.13 -7.25 21.22
N ALA A 415 7.94 -8.32 21.13
CA ALA A 415 8.18 -9.24 22.25
C ALA A 415 8.83 -8.55 23.46
N ALA A 416 9.66 -7.53 23.23
CA ALA A 416 10.30 -6.73 24.27
C ALA A 416 9.47 -5.53 24.76
N GLY A 417 8.22 -5.37 24.30
CA GLY A 417 7.38 -4.22 24.64
C GLY A 417 7.89 -2.88 24.11
N LYS A 418 8.80 -2.89 23.13
CA LYS A 418 9.35 -1.69 22.49
C LYS A 418 8.54 -1.36 21.24
N HIS A 419 8.03 -0.12 21.19
CA HIS A 419 7.30 0.41 20.04
C HIS A 419 8.27 0.78 18.90
N VAL A 420 8.71 -0.19 18.10
CA VAL A 420 9.62 0.07 16.98
C VAL A 420 8.81 0.28 15.71
N TRP A 421 8.72 1.52 15.24
CA TRP A 421 8.18 1.89 13.93
C TRP A 421 9.24 1.64 12.82
N GLN A 422 8.81 1.22 11.63
CA GLN A 422 9.68 0.91 10.48
C GLN A 422 10.22 2.18 9.84
N GLN A 423 11.19 2.79 10.50
CA GLN A 423 11.81 4.00 9.99
C GLN A 423 13.31 3.82 9.83
N ASP A 424 13.81 4.25 8.68
CA ASP A 424 15.23 4.35 8.40
C ASP A 424 15.62 5.82 8.49
N LEU A 425 16.38 6.17 9.53
CA LEU A 425 16.48 7.55 9.99
C LEU A 425 17.93 7.94 10.33
N SER A 426 18.27 9.15 9.96
CA SER A 426 19.40 9.95 10.45
C SER A 426 19.02 11.43 10.37
N ASP A 427 19.84 12.31 10.94
CA ASP A 427 19.64 13.77 10.82
C ASP A 427 19.78 14.28 9.36
N GLU A 428 20.35 13.46 8.48
CA GLU A 428 20.50 13.77 7.06
C GLU A 428 19.32 13.25 6.22
N LEU A 429 18.68 12.15 6.64
CA LEU A 429 17.77 11.37 5.82
C LEU A 429 16.72 10.66 6.68
N VAL A 430 15.44 10.86 6.34
CA VAL A 430 14.34 10.19 7.04
C VAL A 430 13.39 9.53 6.06
N HIS A 431 13.23 8.22 6.16
CA HIS A 431 12.19 7.47 5.47
C HIS A 431 11.19 6.92 6.49
N ILE A 432 9.93 7.29 6.34
CA ILE A 432 8.85 6.90 7.27
C ILE A 432 8.34 5.48 6.96
N GLY A 433 8.32 5.07 5.69
CA GLY A 433 7.81 3.78 5.24
C GLY A 433 6.30 3.67 5.37
N GLY A 434 5.68 2.80 4.57
CA GLY A 434 4.31 2.34 4.82
C GLY A 434 3.17 3.34 4.59
N ILE A 435 3.44 4.62 4.27
CA ILE A 435 2.38 5.63 4.14
C ILE A 435 1.35 5.32 3.04
N SER A 436 1.75 4.57 2.01
CA SER A 436 0.90 4.24 0.87
C SER A 436 -0.06 3.09 1.13
N TYR A 437 0.19 2.31 2.19
CA TYR A 437 -0.58 1.10 2.50
C TYR A 437 -0.96 0.92 3.97
N TYR A 438 -0.55 1.80 4.90
CA TYR A 438 -0.87 1.62 6.32
C TYR A 438 -2.38 1.56 6.57
N GLY A 439 -3.19 2.29 5.79
CA GLY A 439 -4.66 2.22 5.87
C GLY A 439 -5.24 0.87 5.44
N ARG A 440 -4.44 0.02 4.77
CA ARG A 440 -4.78 -1.38 4.40
C ARG A 440 -4.21 -2.40 5.37
N TYR A 441 -3.38 -1.97 6.32
CA TYR A 441 -2.66 -2.83 7.25
C TYR A 441 -3.32 -2.77 8.63
N PHE A 442 -3.66 -3.94 9.18
CA PHE A 442 -4.45 -4.08 10.40
C PHE A 442 -3.63 -4.34 11.68
N HIS A 443 -2.30 -4.21 11.65
CA HIS A 443 -1.50 -4.57 12.82
C HIS A 443 -1.25 -3.39 13.77
N ALA A 444 -1.46 -3.69 15.06
CA ALA A 444 -1.32 -2.86 16.26
C ALA A 444 -1.88 -1.43 16.14
N ALA A 445 -2.95 -1.16 16.91
CA ALA A 445 -3.58 0.15 17.02
C ALA A 445 -2.58 1.30 17.27
N GLU A 446 -1.51 1.01 18.02
CA GLU A 446 -0.42 1.94 18.30
C GLU A 446 0.37 2.38 17.05
N PHE A 447 0.67 1.45 16.13
CA PHE A 447 1.33 1.82 14.87
C PHE A 447 0.42 2.62 13.96
N ARG A 448 -0.86 2.23 13.88
CA ARG A 448 -1.85 3.00 13.14
C ARG A 448 -1.96 4.43 13.68
N LYS A 449 -1.94 4.61 15.00
CA LYS A 449 -1.93 5.93 15.66
C LYS A 449 -0.71 6.75 15.25
N LEU A 450 0.49 6.16 15.20
CA LEU A 450 1.71 6.82 14.70
C LEU A 450 1.56 7.27 13.23
N TYR A 451 1.11 6.39 12.34
CA TYR A 451 0.89 6.75 10.94
C TYR A 451 -0.13 7.87 10.75
N LEU A 452 -1.26 7.80 11.46
CA LEU A 452 -2.29 8.83 11.43
C LEU A 452 -1.76 10.17 11.92
N ALA A 453 -0.98 10.17 13.01
CA ALA A 453 -0.42 11.40 13.57
C ALA A 453 0.64 12.01 12.64
N ALA A 454 1.45 11.18 11.98
CA ALA A 454 2.44 11.63 11.00
C ALA A 454 1.76 12.23 9.76
N GLU A 455 0.78 11.52 9.21
CA GLU A 455 0.02 12.01 8.07
C GLU A 455 -0.73 13.30 8.39
N TYR A 456 -1.40 13.37 9.54
CA TYR A 456 -2.07 14.59 10.00
C TYR A 456 -1.10 15.76 10.11
N SER A 457 0.07 15.55 10.70
CA SER A 457 1.06 16.61 10.92
C SER A 457 1.56 17.18 9.59
N VAL A 458 1.85 16.33 8.61
CA VAL A 458 2.26 16.74 7.26
C VAL A 458 1.12 17.39 6.49
N LEU A 459 -0.08 16.83 6.56
CA LEU A 459 -1.25 17.34 5.87
C LEU A 459 -1.71 18.70 6.41
N ARG A 460 -1.76 18.88 7.73
CA ARG A 460 -2.19 20.13 8.38
C ARG A 460 -1.38 21.34 7.90
N ALA A 461 -0.07 21.19 7.69
CA ALA A 461 0.82 22.27 7.24
C ALA A 461 0.60 22.69 5.76
N SER A 462 -0.13 21.90 4.98
CA SER A 462 -0.29 22.10 3.53
C SER A 462 -1.73 22.14 3.04
N VAL A 463 -2.70 21.70 3.85
CA VAL A 463 -4.09 21.46 3.45
C VAL A 463 -4.79 22.64 2.78
N ASP A 464 -4.51 23.88 3.18
CA ASP A 464 -5.15 25.06 2.61
C ASP A 464 -4.66 25.41 1.21
N ARG A 465 -3.50 24.87 0.82
CA ARG A 465 -2.93 25.02 -0.53
C ARG A 465 -3.26 23.85 -1.43
N LEU A 466 -3.70 22.71 -0.89
CA LEU A 466 -3.99 21.48 -1.63
C LEU A 466 -5.40 21.48 -2.23
N PRO A 467 -5.71 20.59 -3.19
CA PRO A 467 -7.06 20.43 -3.72
C PRO A 467 -8.11 20.18 -2.62
N PRO A 468 -9.38 20.60 -2.80
CA PRO A 468 -10.40 20.56 -1.74
C PRO A 468 -10.59 19.21 -1.04
N GLY A 469 -10.44 18.09 -1.77
CA GLY A 469 -10.56 16.73 -1.19
C GLY A 469 -9.57 16.45 -0.05
N TYR A 470 -8.47 17.19 0.04
CA TYR A 470 -7.52 17.07 1.15
C TYR A 470 -8.04 17.61 2.48
N ARG A 471 -9.02 18.53 2.47
CA ARG A 471 -9.72 18.95 3.70
C ARG A 471 -10.58 17.84 4.27
N GLU A 472 -11.31 17.13 3.42
CA GLU A 472 -12.11 15.96 3.81
C GLU A 472 -11.21 14.83 4.33
N ARG A 473 -10.05 14.63 3.68
CA ARG A 473 -9.03 13.69 4.15
C ARG A 473 -8.53 14.07 5.55
N ARG A 474 -8.19 15.35 5.79
CA ARG A 474 -7.79 15.85 7.11
C ARG A 474 -8.86 15.57 8.16
N SER A 475 -10.11 15.90 7.90
CA SER A 475 -11.23 15.62 8.83
C SER A 475 -11.44 14.13 9.09
N THR A 476 -11.17 13.27 8.10
CA THR A 476 -11.18 11.81 8.31
C THR A 476 -10.08 11.40 9.28
N ILE A 477 -8.84 11.88 9.07
CA ILE A 477 -7.70 11.54 9.93
C ILE A 477 -7.91 12.10 11.35
N GLU A 478 -8.45 13.31 11.50
CA GLU A 478 -8.80 13.89 12.81
C GLU A 478 -9.76 12.99 13.59
N ARG A 479 -10.79 12.46 12.92
CA ARG A 479 -11.72 11.51 13.54
C ARG A 479 -11.01 10.22 13.93
N GLN A 480 -10.20 9.66 13.04
CA GLN A 480 -9.46 8.41 13.29
C GLN A 480 -8.42 8.57 14.42
N LEU A 481 -7.82 9.75 14.58
CA LEU A 481 -6.93 10.07 15.69
C LEU A 481 -7.68 10.10 17.02
N ARG A 482 -8.85 10.77 17.06
CA ARG A 482 -9.72 10.77 18.26
C ARG A 482 -10.17 9.37 18.62
N GLU A 483 -10.50 8.55 17.62
CA GLU A 483 -10.79 7.13 17.79
C GLU A 483 -9.55 6.36 18.33
N ALA A 484 -8.36 6.68 17.86
CA ALA A 484 -7.12 6.11 18.41
C ALA A 484 -6.73 6.66 19.79
N GLY A 485 -7.55 7.53 20.41
CA GLY A 485 -7.27 8.13 21.72
C GLY A 485 -6.22 9.24 21.70
N LEU A 486 -5.95 9.84 20.53
CA LEU A 486 -5.04 10.98 20.36
C LEU A 486 -5.81 12.23 19.95
N ASP A 487 -5.66 13.32 20.70
CA ASP A 487 -6.16 14.63 20.26
C ASP A 487 -5.39 15.05 18.99
N PRO A 488 -6.07 15.36 17.87
CA PRO A 488 -5.39 15.86 16.67
C PRO A 488 -4.47 17.06 16.92
N LEU A 489 -4.76 17.91 17.92
CA LEU A 489 -3.89 19.03 18.27
C LEU A 489 -2.53 18.59 18.84
N LEU A 490 -2.45 17.40 19.45
CA LEU A 490 -1.22 16.84 20.00
C LEU A 490 -0.47 15.94 19.02
N ALA A 491 -1.02 15.68 17.83
CA ALA A 491 -0.44 14.75 16.86
C ALA A 491 0.99 15.13 16.43
N ARG A 492 1.26 16.42 16.29
CA ARG A 492 2.60 16.93 15.95
C ARG A 492 3.60 16.63 17.06
N GLU A 493 3.28 17.02 18.29
CA GLU A 493 4.13 16.81 19.45
C GLU A 493 4.37 15.32 19.68
N PHE A 494 3.33 14.49 19.55
CA PHE A 494 3.41 13.04 19.66
C PHE A 494 4.41 12.44 18.66
N ILE A 495 4.39 12.87 17.39
CA ILE A 495 5.35 12.37 16.39
C ILE A 495 6.74 12.95 16.59
N ARG A 496 6.83 14.21 17.00
CA ARG A 496 8.12 14.83 17.32
C ARG A 496 8.80 14.12 18.47
N GLU A 497 8.08 13.80 19.54
CA GLU A 497 8.56 13.01 20.67
C GLU A 497 9.04 11.64 20.19
N HIS A 498 8.25 10.94 19.36
CA HIS A 498 8.68 9.67 18.79
C HIS A 498 10.00 9.79 18.01
N LEU A 499 10.11 10.78 17.10
CA LEU A 499 11.32 10.99 16.29
C LEU A 499 12.54 11.31 17.16
N VAL A 500 12.37 12.15 18.19
CA VAL A 500 13.50 12.58 19.03
C VAL A 500 13.84 11.55 20.10
N ALA A 501 12.88 11.16 20.93
CA ALA A 501 13.10 10.31 22.09
C ALA A 501 13.27 8.83 21.70
N ASP A 502 12.40 8.30 20.84
CA ASP A 502 12.43 6.86 20.51
C ASP A 502 13.42 6.56 19.38
N ARG A 503 13.59 7.49 18.43
CA ARG A 503 14.41 7.28 17.24
C ARG A 503 15.76 7.98 17.27
N GLY A 504 15.98 8.92 18.19
CA GLY A 504 17.24 9.62 18.37
C GLY A 504 17.55 10.62 17.26
N ILE A 505 16.54 11.12 16.54
CA ILE A 505 16.70 12.19 15.56
C ILE A 505 16.85 13.51 16.28
N GLY A 506 17.76 14.36 15.81
CA GLY A 506 17.94 15.72 16.29
C GLY A 506 16.65 16.52 16.20
N ALA A 507 16.36 17.30 17.24
CA ALA A 507 15.15 18.12 17.33
C ALA A 507 14.92 18.99 16.08
N GLU A 508 15.98 19.59 15.54
CA GLU A 508 15.93 20.40 14.32
C GLU A 508 15.51 19.58 13.09
N ALA A 509 16.09 18.38 12.91
CA ALA A 509 15.74 17.49 11.81
C ALA A 509 14.27 17.05 11.91
N ALA A 510 13.81 16.68 13.11
CA ALA A 510 12.41 16.35 13.38
C ALA A 510 11.47 17.52 13.04
N ASP A 511 11.81 18.75 13.47
CA ASP A 511 11.00 19.92 13.18
C ASP A 511 10.96 20.25 11.68
N ARG A 512 12.07 20.05 10.95
CA ARG A 512 12.12 20.21 9.48
C ARG A 512 11.18 19.25 8.76
N ILE A 513 11.14 17.98 9.16
CA ILE A 513 10.26 16.95 8.58
C ILE A 513 8.79 17.31 8.81
N LEU A 514 8.47 17.80 10.01
CA LEU A 514 7.11 18.19 10.39
C LEU A 514 6.71 19.58 9.87
N GLY A 515 7.52 20.22 9.00
CA GLY A 515 7.16 21.48 8.33
C GLY A 515 7.68 22.77 8.95
N GLY A 516 8.56 22.70 9.96
CA GLY A 516 9.12 23.83 10.73
C GLY A 516 8.49 23.96 12.13
N PRO A 517 9.04 24.84 13.01
CA PRO A 517 8.38 25.20 14.27
C PRO A 517 7.03 25.88 13.99
N GLU A 518 6.03 25.61 14.84
CA GLU A 518 4.72 26.30 14.80
C GLU A 518 4.84 27.79 15.16
#